data_AF-A0A3C1CET0-F1
#
_entry.id   AF-A0A3C1CET0-F1
#
_cell.length_a   1.000
_cell.length_b   1.000
_cell.length_c   1.000
_cell.angle_alpha   90.00
_cell.angle_beta   90.00
_cell.angle_gamma   90.00
#
_symmetry.space_group_name_H-M   'P 1'
#
loop_
_entity.id
_entity.type
_entity.pdbx_description
1 polymer ?
#
loop_
_entity_poly.entity_id
_entity_poly.type
_entity_poly.pdbx_seq_one_letter_code
_entity_poly.pdbx_strand_id
1 'polypeptide(L)'
;PGIVIGRRGSEADRLKKKLEDITGLRNRIQLNIQEIKQPELDAALIAQSIADQLARRVAFRRAMKRAMQTVTKAGALGVRVQCAGRLGGSEMARREGYREGRVPLHTLRADIDYGFREARTTFGRIGVKTWIYKGDILPYKLSSEDKISREAAMAAGETSGQSRPRRLVTAGGGRRRAEQGEPGSAAAAAPAPEQGEVEEPLTTPLPGALPAGEADDLERLLAEEEEIERRTRVEHHEAPHFRKESD
;
A
#
# COMPACT_ATOMS: atom_id res chain seq x y z
N PRO A 1 7.85 8.61 6.32
CA PRO A 1 9.29 8.69 5.91
C PRO A 1 10.22 9.37 6.94
N GLY A 2 9.81 10.50 7.55
CA GLY A 2 10.70 11.32 8.39
C GLY A 2 11.27 10.64 9.65
N ILE A 3 10.51 9.71 10.27
CA ILE A 3 10.98 8.97 11.45
C ILE A 3 12.19 8.08 11.12
N VAL A 4 12.23 7.48 9.92
CA VAL A 4 13.33 6.58 9.51
C VAL A 4 14.63 7.35 9.21
N ILE A 5 14.53 8.60 8.76
CA ILE A 5 15.68 9.48 8.49
C ILE A 5 16.22 10.09 9.80
N GLY A 6 15.31 10.42 10.73
CA GLY A 6 15.65 11.07 11.99
C GLY A 6 16.05 12.55 11.83
N ARG A 7 16.42 13.20 12.93
CA ARG A 7 16.88 14.60 12.90
C ARG A 7 18.23 14.68 12.19
N ARG A 8 18.32 15.48 11.11
CA ARG A 8 19.53 15.69 10.29
C ARG A 8 20.16 14.38 9.75
N GLY A 9 19.37 13.34 9.49
CA GLY A 9 19.88 12.07 8.95
C GLY A 9 20.56 11.14 9.97
N SER A 10 20.55 11.51 11.26
CA SER A 10 21.24 10.74 12.31
C SER A 10 20.76 9.29 12.46
N GLU A 11 19.50 9.00 12.11
CA GLU A 11 18.96 7.64 12.23
C GLU A 11 19.33 6.78 11.02
N ALA A 12 19.36 7.36 9.82
CA ALA A 12 19.89 6.71 8.63
C ALA A 12 21.38 6.33 8.79
N ASP A 13 22.20 7.21 9.38
CA ASP A 13 23.61 6.92 9.66
C ASP A 13 23.79 5.79 10.68
N ARG A 14 22.92 5.73 11.70
CA ARG A 14 22.90 4.63 12.68
C ARG A 14 22.54 3.30 12.02
N LEU A 15 21.56 3.30 11.12
CA LEU A 15 21.17 2.10 10.37
C LEU A 15 22.29 1.64 9.46
N LYS A 16 22.96 2.57 8.77
CA LYS A 16 24.12 2.26 7.92
C LYS A 16 25.23 1.58 8.72
N LYS A 17 25.61 2.13 9.89
CA LYS A 17 26.62 1.51 10.77
C LYS A 17 26.23 0.09 11.19
N LYS A 18 24.98 -0.13 11.62
CA LYS A 18 24.49 -1.48 11.98
C LYS A 18 24.55 -2.45 10.81
N LEU A 19 24.25 -1.98 9.58
CA LEU A 19 24.33 -2.81 8.38
C LEU A 19 25.79 -3.16 8.04
N GLU A 20 26.72 -2.22 8.23
CA GLU A 20 28.16 -2.45 8.05
C GLU A 20 28.71 -3.48 9.05
N ASP A 21 28.26 -3.43 10.31
CA ASP A 21 28.63 -4.40 11.35
C ASP A 21 28.14 -5.82 11.00
N ILE A 22 26.93 -5.96 10.46
CA ILE A 22 26.35 -7.26 10.10
C ILE A 22 26.99 -7.84 8.84
N THR A 23 27.22 -7.02 7.82
CA THR A 23 27.72 -7.49 6.52
C THR A 23 29.24 -7.57 6.44
N GLY A 24 29.97 -6.98 7.40
CA GLY A 24 31.44 -6.92 7.40
C GLY A 24 32.04 -6.07 6.27
N LEU A 25 31.20 -5.49 5.41
CA LEU A 25 31.56 -4.68 4.25
C LEU A 25 31.48 -3.20 4.63
N ARG A 26 32.57 -2.69 5.20
CA ARG A 26 32.70 -1.27 5.58
C ARG A 26 32.56 -0.37 4.34
N ASN A 27 31.77 0.70 4.43
CA ASN A 27 31.59 1.78 3.44
C ASN A 27 30.90 1.47 2.09
N ARG A 28 30.43 0.25 1.81
CA ARG A 28 29.82 -0.09 0.50
C ARG A 28 28.29 -0.02 0.44
N ILE A 29 27.63 0.27 1.57
CA ILE A 29 26.18 0.16 1.68
C ILE A 29 25.53 1.51 1.38
N GLN A 30 24.69 1.54 0.35
CA GLN A 30 23.81 2.66 0.03
C GLN A 30 22.39 2.33 0.50
N LEU A 31 21.76 3.27 1.20
CA LEU A 31 20.41 3.11 1.74
C LEU A 31 19.45 4.01 0.96
N ASN A 32 18.49 3.40 0.27
CA ASN A 32 17.43 4.11 -0.45
C ASN A 32 16.12 3.99 0.34
N ILE A 33 15.49 5.12 0.64
CA ILE A 33 14.24 5.19 1.41
C ILE A 33 13.12 5.46 0.43
N GLN A 34 12.29 4.45 0.20
CA GLN A 34 11.09 4.59 -0.61
C GLN A 34 9.90 4.90 0.29
N GLU A 35 9.15 5.94 -0.06
CA GLU A 35 7.92 6.28 0.63
C GLU A 35 6.75 5.46 0.08
N ILE A 36 5.98 4.89 0.99
CA ILE A 36 4.71 4.24 0.66
C ILE A 36 3.64 5.34 0.64
N LYS A 37 3.12 5.65 -0.56
CA LYS A 37 2.12 6.72 -0.76
C LYS A 37 0.82 6.46 0.01
N GLN A 38 0.35 5.22 0.00
CA GLN A 38 -0.90 4.80 0.66
C GLN A 38 -0.63 3.59 1.55
N PRO A 39 -0.43 3.79 2.86
CA PRO A 39 -0.12 2.68 3.78
C PRO A 39 -1.31 1.73 3.97
N GLU A 40 -2.53 2.21 3.75
CA GLU A 40 -3.76 1.43 3.92
C GLU A 40 -3.93 0.35 2.82
N LEU A 41 -3.26 0.49 1.68
CA LEU A 41 -3.28 -0.52 0.62
C LEU A 41 -2.16 -1.57 0.77
N ASP A 42 -1.23 -1.38 1.71
CA ASP A 42 -0.15 -2.33 1.96
C ASP A 42 -0.58 -3.39 2.98
N ALA A 43 -0.59 -4.65 2.55
CA ALA A 43 -1.13 -5.73 3.37
C ALA A 43 -0.28 -6.00 4.63
N ALA A 44 1.03 -5.77 4.57
CA ALA A 44 1.93 -5.98 5.70
C ALA A 44 1.74 -4.93 6.80
N LEU A 45 1.53 -3.66 6.44
CA LEU A 45 1.22 -2.58 7.37
C LEU A 45 -0.13 -2.77 8.04
N ILE A 46 -1.17 -3.18 7.29
CA ILE A 46 -2.48 -3.50 7.86
C ILE A 46 -2.38 -4.68 8.84
N ALA A 47 -1.67 -5.75 8.47
CA ALA A 47 -1.46 -6.88 9.36
C ALA A 47 -0.72 -6.47 10.65
N GLN A 48 0.24 -5.54 10.56
CA GLN A 48 0.95 -5.00 11.71
C GLN A 48 0.03 -4.15 12.61
N SER A 49 -0.81 -3.30 12.02
CA SER A 49 -1.79 -2.50 12.76
C SER A 49 -2.75 -3.39 13.56
N ILE A 50 -3.27 -4.46 12.96
CA ILE A 50 -4.12 -5.44 13.66
C ILE A 50 -3.33 -6.14 14.77
N ALA A 51 -2.09 -6.57 14.50
CA ALA A 51 -1.27 -7.24 15.49
C ALA A 51 -0.98 -6.35 16.72
N ASP A 52 -0.72 -5.06 16.50
CA ASP A 52 -0.49 -4.08 17.56
C ASP A 52 -1.77 -3.82 18.37
N GLN A 53 -2.94 -3.80 17.73
CA GLN A 53 -4.24 -3.68 18.41
C GLN A 53 -4.53 -4.91 19.28
N LEU A 54 -4.25 -6.12 18.78
CA LEU A 54 -4.38 -7.36 19.55
C LEU A 54 -3.41 -7.41 20.74
N ALA A 55 -2.18 -6.89 20.59
CA ALA A 55 -1.23 -6.77 21.69
C ALA A 55 -1.71 -5.79 22.77
N ARG A 56 -2.42 -4.73 22.38
CA ARG A 56 -3.09 -3.78 23.29
C ARG A 56 -4.41 -4.30 23.89
N ARG A 57 -4.76 -5.57 23.66
CA ARG A 57 -5.97 -6.24 24.16
C ARG A 57 -7.28 -5.63 23.64
N VAL A 58 -7.26 -5.07 22.44
CA VAL A 58 -8.49 -4.69 21.72
C VAL A 58 -9.22 -5.95 21.28
N ALA A 59 -10.55 -5.92 21.27
CA ALA A 59 -11.40 -6.98 20.73
C ALA A 59 -10.97 -7.35 19.30
N PHE A 60 -10.76 -8.64 19.05
CA PHE A 60 -10.22 -9.12 17.77
C PHE A 60 -11.19 -8.85 16.61
N ARG A 61 -12.51 -8.94 16.85
CA ARG A 61 -13.54 -8.61 15.85
C ARG A 61 -13.52 -7.14 15.49
N ARG A 62 -13.45 -6.25 16.50
CA ARG A 62 -13.35 -4.80 16.32
C ARG A 62 -12.11 -4.42 15.51
N ALA A 63 -10.95 -4.98 15.88
CA ALA A 63 -9.70 -4.72 15.18
C ALA A 63 -9.77 -5.14 13.70
N MET A 64 -10.34 -6.31 13.41
CA MET A 64 -10.51 -6.77 12.02
C MET A 64 -11.51 -5.93 11.23
N LYS A 65 -12.71 -5.66 11.76
CA LYS A 65 -13.72 -4.84 11.06
C LYS A 65 -13.21 -3.43 10.76
N ARG A 66 -12.58 -2.80 11.75
CA ARG A 66 -11.98 -1.46 11.57
C ARG A 66 -10.91 -1.49 10.48
N ALA A 67 -10.03 -2.49 10.49
CA ALA A 67 -9.00 -2.62 9.46
C ALA A 67 -9.58 -2.83 8.06
N MET A 68 -10.58 -3.71 7.90
CA MET A 68 -11.25 -3.94 6.61
C MET A 68 -11.83 -2.64 6.06
N GLN A 69 -12.52 -1.86 6.89
CA GLN A 69 -13.12 -0.60 6.47
C GLN A 69 -12.08 0.44 6.07
N THR A 70 -10.97 0.54 6.80
CA THR A 70 -9.91 1.48 6.41
C THR A 70 -9.38 1.15 5.02
N VAL A 71 -9.23 -0.14 4.70
CA VAL A 71 -8.75 -0.59 3.39
C VAL A 71 -9.83 -0.41 2.30
N THR A 72 -11.10 -0.69 2.59
CA THR A 72 -12.22 -0.41 1.66
C THR A 72 -12.32 1.09 1.36
N LYS A 73 -12.20 1.94 2.39
CA LYS A 73 -12.19 3.41 2.26
C LYS A 73 -10.99 3.91 1.44
N ALA A 74 -9.86 3.22 1.52
CA ALA A 74 -8.68 3.52 0.70
C ALA A 74 -8.83 3.12 -0.78
N GLY A 75 -9.93 2.45 -1.16
CA GLY A 75 -10.26 2.12 -2.55
C GLY A 75 -9.84 0.72 -3.00
N ALA A 76 -9.55 -0.20 -2.08
CA ALA A 76 -9.32 -1.60 -2.46
C ALA A 76 -10.62 -2.26 -2.96
N LEU A 77 -10.50 -3.13 -3.97
CA LEU A 77 -11.65 -3.85 -4.55
C LEU A 77 -12.10 -5.05 -3.69
N GLY A 78 -11.24 -5.49 -2.78
CA GLY A 78 -11.60 -6.47 -1.77
C GLY A 78 -10.50 -6.73 -0.77
N VAL A 79 -10.92 -7.21 0.39
CA VAL A 79 -10.05 -7.54 1.51
C VAL A 79 -10.49 -8.85 2.13
N ARG A 80 -9.51 -9.65 2.53
CA ARG A 80 -9.72 -10.78 3.42
C ARG A 80 -8.75 -10.67 4.58
N VAL A 81 -9.24 -10.77 5.80
CA VAL A 81 -8.42 -10.81 7.01
C VAL A 81 -8.71 -12.11 7.74
N GLN A 82 -7.67 -12.80 8.20
CA GLN A 82 -7.77 -14.02 8.97
C GLN A 82 -6.85 -13.97 10.19
N CYS A 83 -7.42 -14.16 11.37
CA CYS A 83 -6.71 -14.27 12.63
C CYS A 83 -6.76 -15.71 13.14
N ALA A 84 -5.60 -16.25 13.54
CA ALA A 84 -5.47 -17.61 14.04
C ALA A 84 -4.73 -17.63 15.38
N GLY A 85 -5.30 -18.29 16.39
CA GLY A 85 -4.66 -18.45 17.70
C GLY A 85 -5.66 -18.44 18.84
N ARG A 86 -5.18 -18.11 20.04
CA ARG A 86 -6.00 -17.96 21.26
C ARG A 86 -6.70 -16.60 21.28
N LEU A 87 -7.68 -16.43 20.39
CA LEU A 87 -8.39 -15.17 20.20
C LEU A 87 -9.14 -14.78 21.48
N GLY A 88 -8.98 -13.53 21.93
CA GLY A 88 -9.63 -13.03 23.15
C GLY A 88 -9.12 -13.65 24.47
N GLY A 89 -8.05 -14.45 24.43
CA GLY A 89 -7.53 -15.14 25.61
C GLY A 89 -8.22 -16.48 25.91
N SER A 90 -8.99 -17.02 24.97
CA SER A 90 -9.58 -18.36 25.10
C SER A 90 -8.50 -19.43 25.30
N GLU A 91 -8.82 -20.49 26.03
CA GLU A 91 -7.94 -21.64 26.24
C GLU A 91 -7.66 -22.38 24.93
N MET A 92 -8.69 -22.54 24.09
CA MET A 92 -8.60 -23.22 22.80
C MET A 92 -8.26 -22.24 21.67
N ALA A 93 -7.34 -22.61 20.79
CA ALA A 93 -7.04 -21.83 19.60
C ALA A 93 -8.11 -22.02 18.51
N ARG A 94 -8.51 -20.92 17.86
CA ARG A 94 -9.45 -20.91 16.72
C ARG A 94 -8.96 -20.03 15.59
N ARG A 95 -9.60 -20.15 14.42
CA ARG A 95 -9.34 -19.33 13.24
C ARG A 95 -10.61 -18.57 12.88
N GLU A 96 -10.57 -17.25 13.00
CA GLU A 96 -11.64 -16.36 12.58
C GLU A 96 -11.19 -15.65 11.31
N GLY A 97 -12.09 -15.49 10.34
CA GLY A 97 -11.79 -14.74 9.13
C GLY A 97 -12.99 -13.96 8.64
N TYR A 98 -12.74 -12.74 8.19
CA TYR A 98 -13.72 -11.88 7.55
C TYR A 98 -13.24 -11.52 6.15
N ARG A 99 -14.19 -11.32 5.26
CA ARG A 99 -13.93 -10.94 3.87
C ARG A 99 -14.97 -9.93 3.43
N GLU A 100 -14.51 -8.92 2.72
CA GLU A 100 -15.31 -7.88 2.11
C GLU A 100 -14.89 -7.72 0.65
N GLY A 101 -15.84 -7.56 -0.26
CA GLY A 101 -15.57 -7.45 -1.69
C GLY A 101 -15.02 -8.73 -2.35
N ARG A 102 -14.26 -8.53 -3.43
CA ARG A 102 -13.75 -9.62 -4.29
C ARG A 102 -12.28 -9.90 -4.00
N VAL A 103 -11.95 -11.15 -3.72
CA VAL A 103 -10.56 -11.61 -3.51
C VAL A 103 -10.34 -12.94 -4.26
N PRO A 104 -10.01 -12.89 -5.56
CA PRO A 104 -9.88 -14.08 -6.39
C PRO A 104 -8.50 -14.74 -6.24
N LEU A 105 -8.36 -15.72 -5.34
CA LEU A 105 -7.06 -16.37 -5.06
C LEU A 105 -6.56 -17.31 -6.17
N HIS A 106 -7.43 -17.70 -7.10
CA HIS A 106 -7.06 -18.59 -8.21
C HIS A 106 -6.59 -17.84 -9.46
N THR A 107 -6.85 -16.54 -9.54
CA THR A 107 -6.58 -15.75 -10.74
C THR A 107 -5.17 -15.16 -10.65
N LEU A 108 -4.21 -15.71 -11.39
CA LEU A 108 -2.82 -15.23 -11.41
C LEU A 108 -2.68 -13.77 -11.91
N ARG A 109 -3.66 -13.27 -12.68
CA ARG A 109 -3.68 -11.91 -13.20
C ARG A 109 -4.01 -10.85 -12.12
N ALA A 110 -4.58 -11.29 -11.00
CA ALA A 110 -5.03 -10.40 -9.94
C ALA A 110 -3.84 -9.89 -9.13
N ASP A 111 -3.74 -8.57 -8.95
CA ASP A 111 -2.81 -7.94 -8.01
C ASP A 111 -3.34 -8.14 -6.59
N ILE A 112 -2.78 -9.13 -5.90
CA ILE A 112 -3.13 -9.48 -4.54
C ILE A 112 -1.89 -9.33 -3.68
N ASP A 113 -1.97 -8.37 -2.76
CA ASP A 113 -0.96 -8.15 -1.75
C ASP A 113 -1.25 -9.03 -0.52
N TYR A 114 -0.21 -9.66 0.04
CA TYR A 114 -0.31 -10.56 1.18
C TYR A 114 0.59 -10.11 2.32
N GLY A 115 -0.02 -9.90 3.48
CA GLY A 115 0.65 -9.54 4.72
C GLY A 115 0.51 -10.62 5.77
N PHE A 116 1.62 -10.95 6.43
CA PHE A 116 1.62 -11.79 7.63
C PHE A 116 2.36 -11.11 8.78
N ARG A 117 1.74 -11.11 9.95
CA ARG A 117 2.32 -10.64 11.21
C ARG A 117 1.86 -11.49 12.38
N GLU A 118 2.73 -11.65 13.36
CA GLU A 118 2.43 -12.31 14.62
C GLU A 118 2.26 -11.29 15.74
N ALA A 119 1.13 -11.32 16.43
CA ALA A 119 0.90 -10.56 17.64
C ALA A 119 1.44 -11.33 18.85
N ARG A 120 2.28 -10.66 19.66
CA ARG A 120 2.76 -11.19 20.94
C ARG A 120 1.78 -10.79 22.03
N THR A 121 0.95 -11.73 22.49
CA THR A 121 -0.01 -11.51 23.58
C THR A 121 0.43 -12.25 24.84
N THR A 122 -0.18 -11.94 25.99
CA THR A 122 0.13 -12.65 27.25
C THR A 122 -0.22 -14.13 27.21
N PHE A 123 -1.22 -14.51 26.41
CA PHE A 123 -1.71 -15.89 26.31
C PHE A 123 -1.02 -16.69 25.20
N GLY A 124 -0.10 -16.09 24.46
CA GLY A 124 0.64 -16.75 23.38
C GLY A 124 0.75 -15.89 22.12
N ARG A 125 0.92 -16.54 20.97
CA ARG A 125 1.03 -15.89 19.66
C ARG A 125 -0.28 -16.01 18.89
N ILE A 126 -0.68 -14.90 18.29
CA ILE A 126 -1.81 -14.86 17.36
C ILE A 126 -1.25 -14.48 15.98
N GLY A 127 -1.51 -15.30 14.98
CA GLY A 127 -1.12 -15.03 13.60
C GLY A 127 -2.22 -14.24 12.88
N VAL A 128 -1.85 -13.13 12.24
CA VAL A 128 -2.73 -12.31 11.41
C VAL A 128 -2.28 -12.42 9.97
N LYS A 129 -3.20 -12.82 9.09
CA LYS A 129 -3.02 -12.92 7.65
C LYS A 129 -3.99 -11.96 6.97
N THR A 130 -3.48 -11.13 6.07
CA THR A 130 -4.26 -10.14 5.34
C THR A 130 -4.01 -10.31 3.85
N TRP A 131 -5.08 -10.32 3.06
CA TRP A 131 -5.04 -10.26 1.61
C TRP A 131 -5.78 -9.01 1.16
N ILE A 132 -5.15 -8.20 0.31
CA ILE A 132 -5.75 -7.00 -0.27
C ILE A 132 -5.72 -7.15 -1.79
N TYR A 133 -6.88 -7.03 -2.42
CA TYR A 133 -7.02 -7.06 -3.87
C TYR A 133 -7.07 -5.62 -4.41
N LYS A 134 -6.06 -5.25 -5.19
CA LYS A 134 -5.91 -3.89 -5.75
C LYS A 134 -6.51 -3.77 -7.15
N GLY A 135 -6.69 -4.88 -7.86
CA GLY A 135 -7.18 -4.92 -9.24
C GLY A 135 -6.49 -5.98 -10.07
N ASP A 136 -6.86 -6.06 -11.34
CA ASP A 136 -6.19 -6.95 -12.29
C ASP A 136 -5.05 -6.18 -12.98
N ILE A 137 -3.87 -6.80 -13.04
CA ILE A 137 -2.76 -6.29 -13.83
C ILE A 137 -3.01 -6.75 -15.27
N LEU A 138 -3.53 -5.86 -16.11
CA LEU A 138 -3.59 -6.14 -17.55
C LEU A 138 -2.17 -5.99 -18.12
N PRO A 139 -1.54 -7.06 -18.62
CA PRO A 139 -0.17 -6.98 -19.17
C PRO A 139 -0.04 -6.04 -20.37
N TYR A 140 -1.15 -5.57 -20.95
CA TYR A 140 -1.20 -4.65 -22.08
C TYR A 140 -1.38 -3.17 -21.71
N LYS A 141 -1.64 -2.84 -20.45
CA LYS A 141 -1.65 -1.44 -20.00
C LYS A 141 -0.26 -1.09 -19.47
N LEU A 142 0.64 -0.73 -20.40
CA LEU A 142 1.71 0.21 -20.03
C LEU A 142 1.02 1.38 -19.33
N SER A 143 1.46 1.70 -18.11
CA SER A 143 0.97 2.88 -17.41
C SER A 143 1.11 4.08 -18.35
N SER A 144 0.25 5.08 -18.24
CA SER A 144 0.39 6.34 -18.99
C SER A 144 1.82 6.88 -18.86
N GLU A 145 2.41 6.72 -17.67
CA GLU A 145 3.79 7.07 -17.34
C GLU A 145 4.82 6.23 -18.11
N ASP A 146 4.58 4.93 -18.30
CA ASP A 146 5.44 4.04 -19.10
C ASP A 146 5.34 4.35 -20.60
N LYS A 147 4.17 4.82 -21.05
CA LYS A 147 3.97 5.29 -22.44
C LYS A 147 4.67 6.62 -22.66
N ILE A 148 4.51 7.57 -21.74
CA ILE A 148 5.16 8.89 -21.79
C ILE A 148 6.68 8.73 -21.76
N SER A 149 7.22 7.87 -20.89
CA SER A 149 8.66 7.63 -20.81
C SER A 149 9.21 6.88 -22.02
N ARG A 150 8.47 5.90 -22.57
CA ARG A 150 8.85 5.25 -23.84
C ARG A 150 8.77 6.20 -25.03
N GLU A 151 7.75 7.03 -25.10
CA GLU A 151 7.58 8.01 -26.17
C GLU A 151 8.63 9.11 -26.08
N ALA A 152 8.97 9.57 -24.87
CA ALA A 152 10.10 10.47 -24.63
C ALA A 152 11.44 9.82 -25.01
N ALA A 153 11.66 8.53 -24.70
CA ALA A 153 12.86 7.79 -25.12
C ALA A 153 12.93 7.59 -26.65
N MET A 154 11.79 7.38 -27.30
CA MET A 154 11.68 7.28 -28.76
C MET A 154 11.87 8.64 -29.44
N ALA A 155 11.39 9.72 -28.83
CA ALA A 155 11.57 11.10 -29.30
C ALA A 155 13.01 11.62 -29.08
N ALA A 156 13.69 11.16 -28.03
CA ALA A 156 15.10 11.46 -27.75
C ALA A 156 16.09 10.74 -28.68
N GLY A 157 15.61 9.93 -29.63
CA GLY A 157 16.43 9.39 -30.71
C GLY A 157 17.31 8.20 -30.34
N GLU A 158 17.16 7.62 -29.14
CA GLU A 158 17.85 6.39 -28.77
C GLU A 158 17.12 5.18 -29.37
N THR A 159 17.29 5.00 -30.68
CA THR A 159 16.84 3.80 -31.37
C THR A 159 17.59 2.59 -30.79
N SER A 160 16.82 1.67 -30.21
CA SER A 160 17.27 0.33 -29.83
C SER A 160 17.71 -0.41 -31.09
N GLY A 161 18.99 -0.32 -31.42
CA GLY A 161 19.48 -0.89 -32.68
C GLY A 161 20.93 -0.57 -33.04
N GLN A 162 21.86 -0.45 -32.09
CA GLN A 162 23.29 -0.58 -32.43
C GLN A 162 23.64 -2.05 -32.68
N SER A 163 23.10 -2.60 -33.78
CA SER A 163 23.81 -3.61 -34.55
C SER A 163 25.00 -2.89 -35.17
N ARG A 164 26.20 -3.08 -34.60
CA ARG A 164 27.45 -2.58 -35.19
C ARG A 164 27.60 -3.24 -36.58
N PRO A 165 27.56 -2.52 -37.71
CA PRO A 165 28.07 -3.10 -38.94
C PRO A 165 29.59 -3.21 -38.81
N ARG A 166 30.13 -4.39 -39.14
CA ARG A 166 31.58 -4.63 -39.20
C ARG A 166 32.24 -3.57 -40.09
N ARG A 167 33.28 -2.94 -39.57
CA ARG A 167 34.15 -1.99 -40.28
C ARG A 167 34.85 -2.72 -41.43
N LEU A 168 34.35 -2.54 -42.66
CA LEU A 168 35.09 -2.88 -43.87
C LEU A 168 36.17 -1.80 -44.06
N VAL A 169 37.44 -2.21 -43.99
CA VAL A 169 38.57 -1.34 -44.29
C VAL A 169 38.81 -1.40 -45.80
N THR A 170 38.48 -0.31 -46.50
CA THR A 170 38.98 -0.07 -47.86
C THR A 170 39.74 1.25 -47.88
N ALA A 171 40.99 1.16 -48.32
CA ALA A 171 41.92 2.25 -48.52
C ALA A 171 41.40 3.23 -49.59
N GLY A 172 41.66 4.52 -49.40
CA GLY A 172 41.42 5.56 -50.43
C GLY A 172 41.11 6.91 -49.81
N GLY A 173 42.08 7.82 -49.83
CA GLY A 173 42.07 9.07 -49.08
C GLY A 173 41.25 10.22 -49.67
N GLY A 174 41.19 11.31 -48.92
CA GLY A 174 40.66 12.61 -49.35
C GLY A 174 40.54 13.58 -48.17
N ARG A 175 41.30 14.68 -48.17
CA ARG A 175 41.46 15.67 -47.10
C ARG A 175 40.32 16.69 -47.00
N ARG A 176 40.33 17.41 -45.85
CA ARG A 176 39.83 18.78 -45.52
C ARG A 176 38.43 18.81 -44.87
N ARG A 177 38.09 19.64 -43.89
CA ARG A 177 38.72 20.76 -43.12
C ARG A 177 37.81 21.03 -41.90
N ALA A 178 38.37 21.56 -40.82
CA ALA A 178 37.64 21.99 -39.62
C ALA A 178 36.82 23.27 -39.87
N GLU A 179 35.71 23.45 -39.14
CA GLU A 179 35.35 24.74 -38.54
C GLU A 179 34.27 24.58 -37.45
N GLN A 180 34.54 25.23 -36.31
CA GLN A 180 33.66 25.49 -35.17
C GLN A 180 32.68 26.62 -35.52
N GLY A 181 31.54 26.69 -34.82
CA GLY A 181 30.71 27.89 -34.81
C GLY A 181 29.35 27.72 -34.11
N GLU A 182 29.32 27.90 -32.79
CA GLU A 182 28.29 28.72 -32.13
C GLU A 182 28.76 30.20 -32.23
N PRO A 183 27.92 31.27 -32.19
CA PRO A 183 26.76 31.42 -31.30
C PRO A 183 25.55 32.29 -31.79
N GLY A 184 24.44 32.24 -31.03
CA GLY A 184 23.77 33.45 -30.50
C GLY A 184 22.55 34.07 -31.21
N SER A 185 21.49 34.25 -30.39
CA SER A 185 20.51 35.37 -30.39
C SER A 185 19.28 35.32 -31.33
N ALA A 186 18.07 35.20 -30.76
CA ALA A 186 17.20 36.34 -30.45
C ALA A 186 15.74 35.90 -30.19
N ALA A 187 15.12 36.59 -29.23
CA ALA A 187 13.72 36.53 -28.87
C ALA A 187 12.79 37.15 -29.92
N ALA A 188 11.56 36.63 -30.01
CA ALA A 188 10.30 37.27 -30.40
C ALA A 188 9.26 36.14 -30.65
N ALA A 189 7.96 36.27 -30.50
CA ALA A 189 7.04 37.20 -29.84
C ALA A 189 5.67 36.51 -29.99
N ALA A 190 4.74 36.76 -29.07
CA ALA A 190 3.36 36.27 -29.12
C ALA A 190 2.59 36.76 -30.36
N PRO A 191 1.44 36.14 -30.66
CA PRO A 191 0.25 36.98 -30.80
C PRO A 191 -1.00 36.41 -30.12
N ALA A 192 -1.79 37.31 -29.52
CA ALA A 192 -3.23 37.18 -29.30
C ALA A 192 -3.99 37.56 -30.59
N PRO A 193 -5.24 37.11 -30.78
CA PRO A 193 -6.44 37.92 -30.46
C PRO A 193 -7.58 37.03 -29.88
N GLU A 194 -8.77 37.43 -29.42
CA GLU A 194 -9.52 38.67 -29.19
C GLU A 194 -10.68 38.31 -28.23
N GLN A 195 -11.24 39.30 -27.54
CA GLN A 195 -12.29 39.16 -26.53
C GLN A 195 -13.71 39.18 -27.14
N GLY A 196 -14.68 38.53 -26.48
CA GLY A 196 -16.11 38.66 -26.83
C GLY A 196 -17.05 37.88 -25.89
N GLU A 197 -17.41 38.54 -24.79
CA GLU A 197 -18.69 38.57 -24.06
C GLU A 197 -19.44 37.29 -23.58
N VAL A 198 -19.58 37.23 -22.25
CA VAL A 198 -20.78 36.97 -21.41
C VAL A 198 -21.77 35.88 -21.85
N GLU A 199 -21.80 34.78 -21.09
CA GLU A 199 -23.04 34.10 -20.67
C GLU A 199 -22.73 33.17 -19.47
N GLU A 200 -23.33 33.44 -18.31
CA GLU A 200 -23.44 32.47 -17.22
C GLU A 200 -24.35 31.32 -17.66
N PRO A 201 -24.02 30.08 -17.27
CA PRO A 201 -25.11 29.21 -16.84
C PRO A 201 -24.85 28.58 -15.48
N LEU A 202 -25.79 28.89 -14.58
CA LEU A 202 -26.29 28.05 -13.49
C LEU A 202 -26.10 26.56 -13.79
N THR A 203 -25.24 25.90 -13.00
CA THR A 203 -25.29 24.44 -12.80
C THR A 203 -25.07 24.11 -11.33
N THR A 204 -26.20 23.98 -10.64
CA THR A 204 -26.55 22.95 -9.66
C THR A 204 -25.38 22.28 -8.91
N PRO A 205 -25.27 22.42 -7.58
CA PRO A 205 -24.38 21.55 -6.80
C PRO A 205 -24.91 20.11 -6.86
N LEU A 206 -24.06 19.20 -7.33
CA LEU A 206 -24.27 17.75 -7.26
C LEU A 206 -24.45 17.33 -5.79
N PRO A 207 -25.54 16.63 -5.42
CA PRO A 207 -25.69 16.05 -4.11
C PRO A 207 -24.94 14.71 -4.08
N GLY A 208 -23.93 14.60 -3.21
CA GLY A 208 -23.14 13.39 -3.09
C GLY A 208 -22.13 13.41 -1.95
N ALA A 209 -22.38 14.20 -0.90
CA ALA A 209 -21.77 13.93 0.39
C ALA A 209 -22.46 12.70 0.97
N LEU A 210 -21.77 11.56 0.97
CA LEU A 210 -22.19 10.37 1.70
C LEU A 210 -22.51 10.76 3.14
N PRO A 211 -23.62 10.28 3.71
CA PRO A 211 -24.14 10.80 4.97
C PRO A 211 -23.20 10.42 6.12
N ALA A 212 -22.90 11.41 6.97
CA ALA A 212 -22.14 11.23 8.21
C ALA A 212 -22.76 10.19 9.19
N GLY A 213 -23.98 9.72 8.93
CA GLY A 213 -24.67 8.71 9.74
C GLY A 213 -24.04 7.31 9.70
N GLU A 214 -23.35 6.92 8.62
CA GLU A 214 -22.75 5.58 8.53
C GLU A 214 -21.57 5.38 9.50
N ALA A 215 -20.90 6.46 9.91
CA ALA A 215 -19.82 6.41 10.88
C ALA A 215 -20.36 6.22 12.31
N ASP A 216 -21.44 6.93 12.66
CA ASP A 216 -22.08 6.87 13.98
C ASP A 216 -22.77 5.51 14.21
N ASP A 217 -23.41 4.96 13.18
CA ASP A 217 -24.04 3.64 13.25
C ASP A 217 -23.00 2.53 13.43
N LEU A 218 -21.80 2.72 12.88
CA LEU A 218 -20.71 1.79 13.10
C LEU A 218 -20.18 1.82 14.53
N GLU A 219 -20.01 3.02 15.09
CA GLU A 219 -19.55 3.16 16.47
C GLU A 219 -20.55 2.56 17.45
N ARG A 220 -21.85 2.68 17.17
CA ARG A 220 -22.92 1.98 17.89
C ARG A 220 -22.79 0.46 17.75
N LEU A 221 -22.66 -0.09 16.55
CA LEU A 221 -22.51 -1.53 16.34
C LEU A 221 -21.24 -2.10 17.00
N LEU A 222 -20.14 -1.34 16.97
CA LEU A 222 -18.90 -1.73 17.65
C LEU A 222 -19.04 -1.65 19.18
N ALA A 223 -19.79 -0.68 19.71
CA ALA A 223 -20.06 -0.56 21.14
C ALA A 223 -21.01 -1.67 21.63
N GLU A 224 -22.06 -1.98 20.88
CA GLU A 224 -22.97 -3.10 21.14
C GLU A 224 -22.21 -4.45 21.12
N GLU A 225 -21.30 -4.64 20.17
CA GLU A 225 -20.44 -5.83 20.14
C GLU A 225 -19.46 -5.89 21.32
N GLU A 226 -18.95 -4.75 21.78
CA GLU A 226 -18.13 -4.69 23.00
C GLU A 226 -18.92 -5.04 24.26
N GLU A 227 -20.20 -4.66 24.33
CA GLU A 227 -21.08 -5.06 25.42
C GLU A 227 -21.36 -6.56 25.38
N ILE A 228 -21.58 -7.14 24.20
CA ILE A 228 -21.74 -8.59 24.01
C ILE A 228 -20.44 -9.32 24.38
N GLU A 229 -19.27 -8.81 24.01
CA GLU A 229 -17.99 -9.41 24.38
C GLU A 229 -17.68 -9.27 25.88
N ARG A 230 -18.01 -8.13 26.52
CA ARG A 230 -17.91 -8.00 27.98
C ARG A 230 -18.82 -9.00 28.69
N ARG A 231 -20.04 -9.19 28.19
CA ARG A 231 -21.00 -10.15 28.73
C ARG A 231 -20.53 -11.59 28.56
N THR A 232 -20.14 -11.98 27.35
CA THR A 232 -19.62 -13.33 27.06
C THR A 232 -18.29 -13.63 27.75
N ARG A 233 -17.46 -12.61 28.03
CA ARG A 233 -16.23 -12.76 28.84
C ARG A 233 -16.52 -13.14 30.30
N VAL A 234 -17.68 -12.76 30.83
CA VAL A 234 -18.10 -13.13 32.20
C VAL A 234 -18.73 -14.52 32.22
N GLU A 235 -19.51 -14.88 31.20
CA GLU A 235 -20.31 -16.11 31.15
C GLU A 235 -19.48 -17.41 30.96
N HIS A 236 -18.25 -17.36 30.45
CA HIS A 236 -17.43 -18.57 30.18
C HIS A 236 -16.63 -19.12 31.39
N HIS A 237 -16.91 -18.68 32.62
CA HIS A 237 -16.23 -19.20 33.82
C HIS A 237 -17.01 -20.25 34.62
N GLU A 238 -18.28 -20.54 34.30
CA GLU A 238 -19.03 -21.61 34.97
C GLU A 238 -19.49 -22.66 33.96
N ALA A 239 -18.92 -23.87 34.07
CA ALA A 239 -19.54 -25.04 33.50
C ALA A 239 -20.89 -25.26 34.21
N PRO A 240 -22.01 -25.46 33.50
CA PRO A 240 -23.30 -25.66 34.14
C PRO A 240 -23.24 -26.91 35.02
N HIS A 241 -23.35 -26.71 36.32
CA HIS A 241 -23.38 -27.79 37.29
C HIS A 241 -24.76 -28.46 37.18
N PHE A 242 -24.89 -29.46 36.30
CA PHE A 242 -26.03 -30.36 36.28
C PHE A 242 -26.01 -31.19 37.56
N ARG A 243 -26.58 -30.66 38.65
CA ARG A 243 -27.04 -31.51 39.74
C ARG A 243 -28.21 -32.32 39.19
N LYS A 244 -28.02 -33.64 39.11
CA LYS A 244 -29.14 -34.58 38.98
C LYS A 244 -30.04 -34.36 40.19
N GLU A 245 -31.27 -33.95 39.94
CA GLU A 245 -32.36 -34.21 40.88
C GLU A 245 -32.42 -35.73 41.10
N SER A 246 -32.29 -36.14 42.35
CA SER A 246 -32.62 -37.49 42.79
C SER A 246 -33.10 -37.42 44.25
N ASP A 247 -34.36 -37.83 44.40
CA ASP A 247 -35.22 -38.05 45.57
C ASP A 247 -35.73 -36.85 46.38
#